data_AF-A0A978RZ20-F1
#
_entry.id   AF-A0A978RZ20-F1
#
_cell.length_a   1.000
_cell.length_b   1.000
_cell.length_c   1.000
_cell.angle_alpha   90.00
_cell.angle_beta   90.00
_cell.angle_gamma   90.00
#
_symmetry.space_group_name_H-M   'P 1'
#
loop_
_entity.id
_entity.type
_entity.pdbx_description
1 polymer ?
#
loop_
_entity_poly.entity_id
_entity_poly.type
_entity_poly.pdbx_seq_one_letter_code
_entity_poly.pdbx_strand_id
1 'polypeptide(L)'
;MTKQVPEPDAELLSPSDVHEDVRALTTALNQRRDERKAYEILSRPDIRAMINQAIASGVCDNEESAIERALRTLITAVGQPR
;
A
#
# COMPACT_ATOMS: atom_id res chain seq x y z
N MET A 1 -35.58 45.68 1.87
CA MET A 1 -34.38 44.81 1.81
C MET A 1 -34.79 43.48 1.21
N THR A 2 -34.54 43.29 -0.08
CA THR A 2 -34.77 42.03 -0.79
C THR A 2 -33.58 41.11 -0.53
N LYS A 3 -33.80 39.97 0.13
CA LYS A 3 -32.80 38.91 0.25
C LYS A 3 -32.57 38.34 -1.15
N GLN A 4 -31.41 38.61 -1.73
CA GLN A 4 -30.97 37.98 -2.97
C GLN A 4 -30.48 36.57 -2.61
N VAL A 5 -31.20 35.54 -3.09
CA VAL A 5 -30.78 34.14 -2.98
C VAL A 5 -29.64 33.95 -3.97
N PRO A 6 -28.47 33.41 -3.58
CA PRO A 6 -27.39 33.11 -4.53
C PRO A 6 -27.88 32.11 -5.60
N GLU A 7 -27.42 32.29 -6.83
CA GLU A 7 -27.85 31.53 -8.02
C GLU A 7 -27.82 30.00 -7.80
N PRO A 8 -28.79 29.25 -8.35
CA PRO A 8 -28.82 27.79 -8.31
C PRO A 8 -27.75 27.13 -9.22
N ASP A 9 -26.94 27.93 -9.93
CA ASP A 9 -26.00 27.48 -10.98
C ASP A 9 -24.60 27.13 -10.45
N ALA A 10 -24.51 26.51 -9.27
CA ALA A 10 -23.34 25.68 -9.00
C ALA A 10 -23.47 24.47 -9.92
N GLU A 11 -22.75 24.49 -11.05
CA GLU A 11 -22.73 23.42 -12.04
C GLU A 11 -22.52 22.09 -11.30
N LEU A 12 -23.60 21.30 -11.19
CA LEU A 12 -23.56 20.04 -10.45
C LEU A 12 -22.64 19.11 -11.22
N LEU A 13 -21.64 18.54 -10.54
CA LEU A 13 -20.75 17.54 -11.11
C LEU A 13 -21.57 16.48 -11.86
N SER A 14 -21.15 16.15 -13.07
CA SER A 14 -21.82 15.09 -13.81
C SER A 14 -21.67 13.76 -13.04
N PRO A 15 -22.61 12.82 -13.18
CA PRO A 15 -22.46 11.50 -12.56
C PRO A 15 -21.16 10.78 -12.96
N SER A 16 -20.62 11.05 -14.15
CA SER A 16 -19.31 10.54 -14.58
C SER A 16 -18.15 11.15 -13.80
N ASP A 17 -18.16 12.46 -13.56
CA ASP A 17 -17.09 13.14 -12.80
C ASP A 17 -17.05 12.62 -11.36
N VAL A 18 -18.24 12.49 -10.75
CA VAL A 18 -18.37 11.89 -9.41
C VAL A 18 -17.85 10.45 -9.39
N HIS A 19 -18.12 9.66 -10.43
CA HIS A 19 -17.65 8.28 -10.49
C HIS A 19 -16.11 8.20 -10.63
N GLU A 20 -15.51 9.07 -11.43
CA GLU A 20 -14.05 9.13 -11.59
C GLU A 20 -13.37 9.55 -10.28
N ASP A 21 -13.90 10.58 -9.60
CA ASP A 21 -13.41 11.02 -8.30
C ASP A 21 -13.50 9.89 -7.26
N VAL A 22 -14.64 9.19 -7.19
CA VAL A 22 -14.81 8.05 -6.28
C VAL A 22 -13.82 6.93 -6.57
N ARG A 23 -13.55 6.64 -7.86
CA ARG A 23 -12.54 5.64 -8.25
C ARG A 23 -11.13 6.07 -7.85
N ALA A 24 -10.77 7.33 -8.09
CA ALA A 24 -9.48 7.88 -7.72
C ALA A 24 -9.28 7.82 -6.19
N LEU A 25 -10.28 8.26 -5.42
CA LEU A 25 -10.27 8.20 -3.95
C LEU A 25 -10.18 6.77 -3.43
N THR A 26 -10.91 5.83 -4.04
CA THR A 26 -10.86 4.41 -3.65
C THR A 26 -9.47 3.83 -3.89
N THR A 27 -8.83 4.19 -5.00
CA THR A 27 -7.47 3.75 -5.33
C THR A 27 -6.47 4.29 -4.32
N ALA A 28 -6.54 5.59 -4.03
CA ALA A 28 -5.68 6.23 -3.04
C ALA A 28 -5.88 5.65 -1.62
N LEU A 29 -7.12 5.35 -1.24
CA LEU A 29 -7.43 4.73 0.05
C LEU A 29 -6.85 3.31 0.15
N ASN A 30 -6.99 2.50 -0.89
CA ASN A 30 -6.41 1.16 -0.94
C ASN A 30 -4.89 1.20 -0.85
N GLN A 31 -4.24 2.08 -1.63
CA GLN A 31 -2.80 2.26 -1.57
C GLN A 31 -2.34 2.64 -0.15
N ARG A 32 -2.97 3.64 0.48
CA ARG A 32 -2.63 4.03 1.87
C ARG A 32 -2.83 2.91 2.87
N ARG A 33 -3.87 2.09 2.69
CA ARG A 33 -4.14 0.94 3.56
C ARG A 33 -3.03 -0.09 3.43
N ASP A 34 -2.59 -0.38 2.21
CA ASP A 34 -1.59 -1.40 1.95
C ASP A 34 -0.19 -0.92 2.38
N GLU A 35 0.13 0.37 2.18
CA GLU A 35 1.34 1.02 2.74
C GLU A 35 1.38 0.93 4.27
N ARG A 36 0.26 1.21 4.94
CA ARG A 36 0.18 1.11 6.40
C ARG A 36 0.45 -0.30 6.89
N LYS A 37 -0.14 -1.31 6.25
CA LYS A 37 0.09 -2.72 6.58
C LYS A 37 1.56 -3.11 6.37
N ALA A 38 2.15 -2.70 5.25
CA ALA A 38 3.56 -2.95 4.98
C ALA A 38 4.45 -2.33 6.06
N TYR A 39 4.17 -1.07 6.43
CA TYR A 39 4.89 -0.39 7.51
C TYR A 39 4.72 -1.10 8.86
N GLU A 40 3.50 -1.49 9.23
CA GLU A 40 3.23 -2.21 10.47
C GLU A 40 4.00 -3.53 10.53
N ILE A 41 4.07 -4.28 9.43
CA ILE A 41 4.83 -5.53 9.36
C ILE A 41 6.34 -5.25 9.45
N LEU A 42 6.86 -4.37 8.59
CA LEU A 42 8.29 -4.10 8.46
C LEU A 42 8.87 -3.28 9.62
N SER A 43 8.02 -2.65 10.44
CA SER A 43 8.45 -1.97 11.67
C SER A 43 8.60 -2.91 12.86
N ARG A 44 8.10 -4.15 12.78
CA ARG A 44 8.22 -5.11 13.86
C ARG A 44 9.70 -5.43 14.16
N PRO A 45 10.14 -5.35 15.43
CA PRO A 45 11.55 -5.50 15.77
C PRO A 45 12.16 -6.86 15.37
N ASP A 46 11.40 -7.94 15.48
CA ASP A 46 11.80 -9.29 15.10
C ASP A 46 12.05 -9.39 13.59
N ILE A 47 11.14 -8.84 12.77
CA ILE A 47 11.27 -8.82 11.32
C ILE A 47 12.48 -7.97 10.89
N ARG A 48 12.63 -6.78 11.47
CA ARG A 48 13.80 -5.92 11.21
C ARG A 48 15.11 -6.60 11.57
N ALA A 49 15.18 -7.31 12.69
CA ALA A 49 16.37 -8.03 13.11
C ALA A 49 16.75 -9.12 12.09
N MET A 50 15.78 -9.89 11.61
CA MET A 50 16.01 -10.92 10.58
C MET A 50 16.50 -10.32 9.26
N ILE A 51 15.88 -9.23 8.79
CA ILE A 51 16.31 -8.53 7.57
C ILE A 51 17.74 -8.01 7.73
N ASN A 52 18.03 -7.33 8.84
CA ASN A 52 19.36 -6.80 9.12
C ASN A 52 20.41 -7.90 9.23
N GLN A 53 20.07 -9.05 9.80
CA GLN A 53 20.97 -10.20 9.85
C GLN A 53 21.26 -10.76 8.44
N ALA A 54 20.24 -10.85 7.58
CA ALA A 54 20.41 -11.30 6.19
C ALA A 54 21.33 -10.35 5.41
N ILE A 55 21.22 -9.03 5.62
CA ILE A 55 22.08 -8.03 5.01
C ILE A 55 23.50 -8.07 5.59
N ALA A 56 23.63 -8.09 6.92
CA ALA A 56 24.93 -8.09 7.61
C ALA A 56 25.75 -9.36 7.33
N SER A 57 25.09 -10.49 7.05
CA SER A 57 25.76 -11.73 6.62
C SER A 57 26.28 -11.69 5.19
N GLY A 58 25.97 -10.64 4.41
CA GLY A 58 26.34 -10.51 3.00
C GLY A 58 25.53 -11.41 2.05
N VAL A 59 24.48 -12.08 2.56
CA VAL A 59 23.60 -12.90 1.73
C VAL A 59 22.71 -12.01 0.85
N CYS A 60 22.28 -10.85 1.36
CA CYS A 60 21.38 -9.92 0.68
C CYS A 60 21.97 -8.51 0.66
N ASP A 61 21.84 -7.80 -0.46
CA ASP A 61 22.43 -6.46 -0.64
C ASP A 61 21.61 -5.36 0.04
N ASN A 62 20.30 -5.59 0.18
CA ASN A 62 19.35 -4.62 0.72
C ASN A 62 18.08 -5.32 1.25
N GLU A 63 17.18 -4.53 1.84
CA GLU A 63 15.92 -5.02 2.42
C GLU A 63 15.01 -5.70 1.38
N GLU A 64 14.90 -5.14 0.18
CA GLU A 64 14.08 -5.70 -0.89
C GLU A 64 14.54 -7.12 -1.29
N SER A 65 15.84 -7.30 -1.52
CA SER A 65 16.43 -8.60 -1.86
C SER A 65 16.29 -9.62 -0.72
N ALA A 66 16.35 -9.17 0.54
CA ALA A 66 16.14 -10.02 1.70
C ALA A 66 14.69 -10.51 1.77
N ILE A 67 13.71 -9.62 1.56
CA ILE A 67 12.29 -9.96 1.54
C ILE A 67 11.98 -10.90 0.37
N GLU A 68 12.44 -10.58 -0.84
CA GLU A 68 12.19 -11.40 -2.04
C GLU A 68 12.75 -12.82 -1.85
N ARG A 69 14.01 -12.94 -1.40
CA ARG A 69 14.63 -14.25 -1.17
C ARG A 69 13.92 -15.05 -0.08
N ALA A 70 13.56 -14.41 1.04
CA ALA A 70 12.83 -15.09 2.10
C ALA A 70 11.50 -15.68 1.61
N LEU A 71 10.72 -14.89 0.85
CA LEU A 71 9.46 -15.34 0.26
C LEU A 71 9.68 -16.47 -0.75
N ARG A 72 10.67 -16.32 -1.63
CA ARG A 72 11.01 -17.34 -2.63
C ARG A 72 11.40 -18.66 -1.97
N THR A 73 12.28 -18.61 -0.96
CA THR A 73 12.69 -19.79 -0.19
C THR A 73 11.50 -20.46 0.50
N LEU A 74 10.61 -19.69 1.12
CA LEU A 74 9.41 -20.22 1.76
C LEU A 74 8.50 -20.92 0.74
N ILE A 75 8.24 -20.28 -0.40
CA ILE A 75 7.42 -20.84 -1.46
C ILE A 75 8.04 -22.14 -2.00
N THR A 76 9.35 -22.18 -2.23
CA THR A 76 10.04 -23.40 -2.67
C THR A 76 9.96 -24.52 -1.62
N ALA A 77 10.16 -24.19 -0.34
CA ALA A 77 10.11 -25.17 0.75
C ALA A 77 8.71 -25.76 0.96
N VAL A 78 7.65 -24.95 0.73
CA VAL A 78 6.25 -25.39 0.86
C VAL A 78 5.74 -26.05 -0.43
N GLY A 79 6.25 -25.66 -1.59
CA GLY A 79 5.80 -26.09 -2.90
C GLY A 79 6.39 -27.42 -3.41
N GLN A 80 7.34 -28.04 -2.70
CA GLN A 80 7.80 -29.38 -3.05
C GLN A 80 6.92 -30.45 -2.38
N PRO A 81 6.14 -31.25 -3.13
CA PRO A 81 5.57 -32.47 -2.59
C PRO A 81 6.71 -33.42 -2.22
N ARG A 82 6.68 -33.95 -0.99
CA ARG A 82 7.54 -35.05 -0.54
C ARG A 82 7.24 -36.33 -1.31
#